data_AF-A0A090Z2V2-F1
#
_entry.id   AF-A0A090Z2V2-F1
#
_cell.length_a   1.000
_cell.length_b   1.000
_cell.length_c   1.000
_cell.angle_alpha   90.00
_cell.angle_beta   90.00
_cell.angle_gamma   90.00
#
_symmetry.space_group_name_H-M   'P 1'
#
loop_
_entity.id
_entity.type
_entity.pdbx_description
1 polymer ?
#
loop_
_entity_poly.entity_id
_entity_poly.type
_entity_poly.pdbx_seq_one_letter_code
_entity_poly.pdbx_strand_id
1 'polypeptide(L)'
;MNYQIATHIKVNKGSLSPYEVHVKVLYDDPLFESRIQELVRKYDPVLYTSRRDFLTSWLLKTKWHVSILSLEAERRMDFIRNKDPIETHIKLSPKKFDFQEGLYAFKQRCDAEEVSMKMMNVIEKFLEKESAIYAQI
;
A
#
# COMPACT_ATOMS: atom_id res chain seq x y z
N MET A 1 -6.96 -18.60 10.61
CA MET A 1 -6.65 -17.36 9.86
C MET A 1 -7.08 -17.62 8.43
N ASN A 2 -7.70 -16.63 7.77
CA ASN A 2 -8.22 -16.80 6.41
C ASN A 2 -7.21 -16.38 5.34
N TYR A 3 -6.06 -15.87 5.76
CA TYR A 3 -5.02 -15.34 4.90
C TYR A 3 -3.66 -15.27 5.60
N GLN A 4 -2.61 -15.09 4.80
CA GLN A 4 -1.24 -14.80 5.20
C GLN A 4 -0.69 -13.68 4.30
N ILE A 5 0.15 -12.80 4.84
CA ILE A 5 0.80 -11.73 4.08
C ILE A 5 2.30 -12.01 4.07
N ALA A 6 2.88 -12.11 2.88
CA ALA A 6 4.30 -12.21 2.68
C ALA A 6 4.83 -10.94 2.03
N THR A 7 5.89 -10.37 2.59
CA THR A 7 6.64 -9.29 1.94
C THR A 7 8.10 -9.71 1.76
N HIS A 8 8.68 -9.40 0.61
CA HIS A 8 10.10 -9.65 0.37
C HIS A 8 10.74 -8.49 -0.41
N ILE A 9 12.00 -8.20 -0.10
CA ILE A 9 12.76 -7.17 -0.80
C ILE A 9 13.78 -7.87 -1.70
N LYS A 10 13.62 -7.71 -3.02
CA LYS A 10 14.57 -8.17 -4.03
C LYS A 10 15.47 -7.03 -4.47
N VAL A 11 16.76 -7.30 -4.63
CA VAL A 11 17.72 -6.30 -5.13
C VAL A 11 18.01 -6.53 -6.61
N ASN A 12 17.55 -5.62 -7.46
CA ASN A 12 17.80 -5.59 -8.89
C ASN A 12 18.89 -4.56 -9.22
N LYS A 13 20.14 -5.00 -9.23
CA LYS A 13 21.32 -4.14 -9.43
C LYS A 13 21.40 -3.44 -10.79
N GLY A 14 20.61 -3.88 -11.78
CA GLY A 14 20.53 -3.26 -13.10
C GLY A 14 19.52 -2.12 -13.20
N SER A 15 18.75 -1.84 -12.14
CA SER A 15 17.69 -0.84 -12.12
C SER A 15 18.13 0.45 -11.42
N LEU A 16 17.62 1.60 -11.89
CA LEU A 16 17.76 2.89 -11.20
C LEU A 16 17.05 2.92 -9.84
N SER A 17 16.08 2.03 -9.63
CA SER A 17 15.40 1.78 -8.35
C SER A 17 15.62 0.31 -7.98
N PRO A 18 16.78 -0.03 -7.39
CA PRO A 18 17.22 -1.40 -7.27
C PRO A 18 16.52 -2.18 -6.16
N TYR A 19 15.82 -1.53 -5.23
CA TYR A 19 15.17 -2.20 -4.11
C TYR A 19 13.69 -2.41 -4.41
N GLU A 20 13.34 -3.61 -4.85
CA GLU A 20 11.98 -4.01 -5.19
C GLU A 20 11.31 -4.66 -3.98
N VAL A 21 10.28 -4.02 -3.43
CA VAL A 21 9.36 -4.60 -2.46
C VAL A 21 8.28 -5.36 -3.21
N HIS A 22 8.19 -6.65 -2.92
CA HIS A 22 7.16 -7.54 -3.43
C HIS A 22 6.25 -7.92 -2.28
N VAL A 23 4.96 -7.74 -2.47
CA VAL A 23 3.92 -8.10 -1.50
C VAL A 23 3.06 -9.18 -2.12
N LYS A 24 2.75 -10.21 -1.35
CA LYS A 24 1.83 -11.28 -1.73
C LYS A 24 0.88 -11.59 -0.59
N VAL A 25 -0.41 -11.67 -0.89
CA VAL A 25 -1.42 -12.17 0.04
C VAL A 25 -1.78 -13.58 -0.41
N LEU A 26 -1.74 -14.51 0.52
CA LEU A 26 -2.17 -15.89 0.33
C LEU A 26 -3.47 -16.07 1.10
N TYR A 27 -4.51 -16.56 0.45
CA TYR A 27 -5.79 -16.83 1.10
C TYR A 27 -5.88 -18.32 1.43
N ASP A 28 -6.21 -18.61 2.69
CA ASP A 28 -6.45 -19.99 3.15
C ASP A 28 -7.89 -20.43 2.87
N ASP A 29 -8.81 -19.47 2.74
CA ASP A 29 -10.23 -19.69 2.47
C ASP A 29 -10.64 -19.05 1.11
N PRO A 30 -11.03 -19.86 0.11
CA PRO A 30 -11.46 -19.38 -1.20
C PRO A 30 -12.72 -18.50 -1.19
N LEU A 31 -13.63 -18.69 -0.23
CA LEU A 31 -14.83 -17.86 -0.10
C LEU A 31 -14.46 -16.48 0.42
N PHE A 32 -13.55 -16.42 1.39
CA PHE A 32 -13.00 -15.17 1.88
C PHE A 32 -12.23 -14.44 0.77
N GLU A 33 -11.40 -15.14 -0.01
CA GLU A 33 -10.74 -14.58 -1.20
C GLU A 33 -11.75 -13.96 -2.17
N SER A 34 -12.79 -14.70 -2.55
CA SER A 34 -13.82 -14.22 -3.49
C SER A 34 -14.48 -12.94 -2.99
N ARG A 35 -14.80 -12.87 -1.68
CA ARG A 35 -15.35 -11.66 -1.06
C ARG A 35 -14.40 -10.48 -1.17
N ILE A 36 -13.11 -10.67 -0.89
CA ILE A 36 -12.13 -9.58 -1.03
C ILE A 36 -12.05 -9.14 -2.49
N GLN A 37 -12.03 -10.08 -3.45
CA GLN A 37 -12.02 -9.75 -4.87
C GLN A 37 -13.25 -8.98 -5.33
N GLU A 38 -14.43 -9.25 -4.77
CA GLU A 38 -15.63 -8.43 -5.00
C GLU A 38 -15.46 -6.99 -4.48
N LEU A 39 -14.88 -6.82 -3.29
CA LEU A 39 -14.58 -5.50 -2.73
C LEU A 39 -13.56 -4.75 -3.60
N VAL A 40 -12.52 -5.44 -4.06
CA VAL A 40 -11.52 -4.89 -4.98
C VAL A 40 -12.20 -4.39 -6.26
N ARG A 41 -13.05 -5.21 -6.88
CA ARG A 41 -13.79 -4.82 -8.09
C ARG A 41 -14.73 -3.64 -7.86
N LYS A 42 -15.37 -3.58 -6.70
CA LYS A 42 -16.34 -2.52 -6.36
C LYS A 42 -15.69 -1.19 -6.06
N TYR A 43 -14.58 -1.19 -5.32
CA TYR A 43 -13.98 0.04 -4.79
C TYR A 43 -12.68 0.45 -5.49
N ASP A 44 -12.14 -0.41 -6.34
CA ASP A 44 -10.88 -0.26 -7.07
C ASP A 44 -9.77 0.31 -6.15
N PRO A 45 -9.38 -0.45 -5.11
CA PRO A 45 -8.47 0.03 -4.10
C PRO A 45 -7.08 0.28 -4.68
N VAL A 46 -6.46 1.31 -4.13
CA VAL A 46 -5.16 1.80 -4.53
C VAL A 46 -4.28 1.85 -3.29
N LEU A 47 -3.10 1.23 -3.36
CA LEU A 47 -2.05 1.45 -2.37
C LEU A 47 -1.36 2.77 -2.67
N TYR A 48 -1.69 3.77 -1.87
CA TYR A 48 -1.12 5.10 -1.95
C TYR A 48 0.16 5.16 -1.11
N THR A 49 1.24 5.64 -1.74
CA THR A 49 2.51 5.90 -1.06
C THR A 49 2.95 7.33 -1.29
N SER A 50 3.28 8.03 -0.21
CA SER A 50 3.75 9.40 -0.28
C SER A 50 4.88 9.65 0.70
N ARG A 51 5.86 10.42 0.25
CA ARG A 51 6.93 10.89 1.11
C ARG A 51 6.48 12.14 1.86
N ARG A 52 6.68 12.17 3.16
CA ARG A 52 6.42 13.34 4.00
C ARG A 52 7.54 14.37 3.85
N ASP A 53 7.20 15.62 4.06
CA ASP A 53 8.17 16.70 4.18
C ASP A 53 9.06 16.50 5.42
N PHE A 54 10.17 17.23 5.49
CA PHE A 54 11.19 17.03 6.51
C PHE A 54 10.66 17.25 7.93
N LEU A 55 9.86 18.30 8.16
CA LEU A 55 9.34 18.64 9.49
C LEU A 55 8.41 17.55 9.99
N THR A 56 7.45 17.15 9.16
CA THR A 56 6.51 16.07 9.50
C THR A 56 7.23 14.73 9.68
N SER A 57 8.24 14.45 8.83
CA SER A 57 9.05 13.25 8.95
C SER A 57 9.80 13.18 10.27
N TRP A 58 10.35 14.32 10.71
CA TRP A 58 11.07 14.42 11.97
C TRP A 58 10.15 14.26 13.17
N LEU A 59 9.01 14.96 13.19
CA LEU A 59 8.00 14.87 14.25
C LEU A 59 7.46 13.44 14.42
N LEU A 60 7.11 12.78 13.32
CA LEU A 60 6.49 11.47 13.35
C LEU A 60 7.51 10.33 13.26
N LYS A 61 8.82 10.65 13.23
CA LYS A 61 9.94 9.72 13.07
C LYS A 61 9.77 8.74 11.91
N THR A 62 9.10 9.16 10.85
CA THR A 62 8.74 8.32 9.71
C THR A 62 8.63 9.15 8.44
N LYS A 63 9.34 8.73 7.39
CA LYS A 63 9.41 9.47 6.12
C LYS A 63 8.25 9.13 5.20
N TRP A 64 7.65 7.95 5.38
CA TRP A 64 6.66 7.42 4.45
C TRP A 64 5.27 7.34 5.07
N HIS A 65 4.28 7.80 4.30
CA HIS A 65 2.87 7.49 4.53
C HIS A 65 2.42 6.45 3.51
N VAL A 66 1.71 5.43 4.01
CA VAL A 66 1.10 4.37 3.20
C VAL A 66 -0.35 4.24 3.64
N SER A 67 -1.27 4.17 2.69
CA SER A 67 -2.70 3.99 2.94
C SER A 67 -3.37 3.25 1.78
N ILE A 68 -4.53 2.64 2.06
CA ILE A 68 -5.43 2.12 1.03
C ILE A 68 -6.51 3.17 0.81
N LEU A 69 -6.68 3.61 -0.43
CA LEU A 69 -7.73 4.53 -0.85
C LEU A 69 -8.57 3.88 -1.94
N SER A 70 -9.84 4.29 -2.10
CA SER A 70 -10.56 4.01 -3.34
C SER A 70 -10.03 4.91 -4.46
N LEU A 71 -10.12 4.46 -5.72
CA LEU A 71 -9.73 5.28 -6.87
C LEU A 71 -10.47 6.64 -6.90
N GLU A 72 -11.73 6.68 -6.48
CA GLU A 72 -12.49 7.94 -6.39
C GLU A 72 -11.93 8.90 -5.34
N ALA A 73 -11.55 8.39 -4.17
CA ALA A 73 -10.94 9.20 -3.11
C ALA A 73 -9.58 9.74 -3.55
N GLU A 74 -8.81 8.93 -4.27
CA GLU A 74 -7.52 9.33 -4.87
C GLU A 74 -7.69 10.47 -5.89
N ARG A 75 -8.63 10.36 -6.83
CA ARG A 75 -8.95 11.44 -7.79
C ARG A 75 -9.32 12.75 -7.11
N ARG A 76 -10.05 12.69 -5.99
CA ARG A 76 -10.39 13.89 -5.21
C ARG A 76 -9.17 14.49 -4.52
N MET A 77 -8.27 13.67 -3.97
CA MET A 77 -7.03 14.15 -3.36
C MET A 77 -6.10 14.82 -4.38
N ASP A 78 -5.96 14.24 -5.58
CA ASP A 78 -5.16 14.84 -6.67
C ASP A 78 -5.68 16.23 -7.08
N PHE A 79 -7.01 16.40 -7.12
CA PHE A 79 -7.64 17.69 -7.44
C PHE A 79 -7.34 18.77 -6.39
N ILE A 80 -7.37 18.41 -5.09
CA ILE A 80 -7.09 19.35 -3.99
C ILE A 80 -5.60 19.73 -3.99
N ARG A 81 -4.72 18.77 -4.26
CA ARG A 81 -3.26 18.93 -4.17
C ARG A 81 -2.65 19.73 -5.32
N ASN A 82 -3.25 19.70 -6.50
CA ASN A 82 -2.89 20.57 -7.62
C ASN A 82 -3.11 22.07 -7.34
N LYS A 83 -3.71 22.44 -6.20
CA LYS A 83 -3.89 23.83 -5.76
C LYS A 83 -2.95 24.27 -4.64
N ASP A 84 -2.18 23.36 -4.05
CA ASP A 84 -1.33 23.67 -2.89
C ASP A 84 0.17 23.46 -3.22
N PRO A 85 0.93 24.54 -3.48
CA PRO A 85 2.33 24.45 -3.91
C PRO A 85 3.30 24.09 -2.77
N ILE A 86 2.86 24.01 -1.52
CA ILE A 86 3.74 23.86 -0.35
C ILE A 86 4.00 22.37 -0.02
N GLU A 87 3.11 21.46 -0.42
CA GLU A 87 3.24 20.04 -0.10
C GLU A 87 4.05 19.27 -1.16
N THR A 88 5.37 19.20 -0.95
CA THR A 88 6.28 18.31 -1.70
C THR A 88 6.15 16.85 -1.26
N HIS A 89 4.95 16.27 -1.29
CA HIS A 89 4.86 14.81 -1.29
C HIS A 89 5.14 14.29 -2.69
N ILE A 90 6.32 13.70 -2.86
CA ILE A 90 6.66 12.93 -4.06
C ILE A 90 5.76 11.70 -4.07
N LYS A 91 4.75 11.71 -4.97
CA LYS A 91 3.83 10.61 -5.25
C LYS A 91 4.64 9.51 -5.97
N LEU A 92 4.90 8.38 -5.31
CA LEU A 92 5.66 7.27 -5.92
C LEU A 92 4.81 6.33 -6.80
N SER A 93 3.60 6.77 -7.16
CA SER A 93 2.60 6.10 -8.00
C SER A 93 1.56 5.30 -7.20
N PRO A 94 0.26 5.57 -7.43
CA PRO A 94 -0.81 4.64 -7.11
C PRO A 94 -0.64 3.44 -8.03
N LYS A 95 -0.29 2.29 -7.45
CA LYS A 95 -0.44 1.03 -8.16
C LYS A 95 -1.75 0.42 -7.75
N LYS A 96 -2.53 -0.02 -8.75
CA LYS A 96 -3.62 -0.95 -8.50
C LYS A 96 -3.07 -2.08 -7.64
N PHE A 97 -3.75 -2.33 -6.55
CA PHE A 97 -3.43 -3.43 -5.67
C PHE A 97 -4.71 -4.25 -5.52
N ASP A 98 -4.71 -5.40 -6.16
CA ASP A 98 -5.84 -6.32 -6.19
C ASP A 98 -5.93 -7.21 -4.94
N PHE A 99 -5.14 -6.90 -3.91
CA PHE A 99 -4.99 -7.70 -2.71
C PHE A 99 -4.52 -9.14 -2.99
N GLN A 100 -3.87 -9.41 -4.12
CA GLN A 100 -3.17 -10.67 -4.37
C GLN A 100 -1.67 -10.43 -4.41
N GLU A 101 -1.22 -9.51 -5.26
CA GLU A 101 0.21 -9.21 -5.41
C GLU A 101 0.51 -7.76 -5.76
N GLY A 102 1.70 -7.30 -5.40
CA GLY A 102 2.14 -5.94 -5.70
C GLY A 102 3.66 -5.82 -5.74
N LEU A 103 4.16 -4.96 -6.64
CA LEU A 103 5.60 -4.70 -6.82
C LEU A 103 5.91 -3.20 -6.81
N TYR A 104 6.79 -2.79 -5.90
CA TYR A 104 7.15 -1.40 -5.66
C TYR A 104 8.66 -1.24 -5.63
N ALA A 105 9.21 -0.31 -6.43
CA ALA A 105 10.65 -0.15 -6.57
C ALA A 105 11.13 1.16 -5.94
N PHE A 106 12.21 1.08 -5.15
CA PHE A 106 12.80 2.19 -4.42
C PHE A 106 14.27 2.37 -4.75
N LYS A 107 14.73 3.61 -4.66
CA LYS A 107 16.16 3.97 -4.84
C LYS A 107 17.00 3.62 -3.63
N GLN A 108 16.45 3.73 -2.42
CA GLN A 108 17.16 3.49 -1.17
C GLN A 108 16.60 2.27 -0.45
N ARG A 109 17.48 1.49 0.18
CA ARG A 109 17.11 0.29 0.93
C ARG A 109 16.20 0.62 2.12
N CYS A 110 16.54 1.66 2.88
CA CYS A 110 15.78 2.06 4.06
C CYS A 110 14.35 2.51 3.71
N ASP A 111 14.17 3.16 2.55
CA ASP A 111 12.84 3.50 2.05
C ASP A 111 12.03 2.24 1.71
N ALA A 112 12.65 1.25 1.05
CA ALA A 112 12.01 -0.02 0.75
C ALA A 112 11.59 -0.78 2.03
N GLU A 113 12.47 -0.84 3.03
CA GLU A 113 12.19 -1.48 4.32
C GLU A 113 11.05 -0.79 5.08
N GLU A 114 11.07 0.56 5.17
CA GLU A 114 10.03 1.33 5.84
C GLU A 114 8.67 1.15 5.15
N VAL A 115 8.63 1.24 3.81
CA VAL A 115 7.40 1.10 3.05
C VAL A 115 6.88 -0.33 3.08
N SER A 116 7.75 -1.34 3.01
CA SER A 116 7.36 -2.75 3.12
C SER A 116 6.62 -3.04 4.43
N MET A 117 7.17 -2.59 5.56
CA MET A 117 6.53 -2.76 6.87
C MET A 117 5.18 -2.05 6.95
N LYS A 118 5.09 -0.82 6.42
CA LYS A 118 3.84 -0.06 6.43
C LYS A 118 2.78 -0.65 5.51
N MET A 119 3.16 -1.16 4.33
CA MET A 119 2.27 -1.86 3.42
C MET A 119 1.68 -3.09 4.10
N MET A 120 2.54 -3.92 4.70
CA MET A 120 2.09 -5.10 5.45
C MET A 120 1.05 -4.73 6.51
N ASN A 121 1.34 -3.74 7.36
CA ASN A 121 0.43 -3.30 8.42
C ASN A 121 -0.91 -2.76 7.89
N VAL A 122 -0.90 -2.05 6.75
CA VAL A 122 -2.11 -1.46 6.17
C VAL A 122 -2.99 -2.53 5.52
N ILE A 123 -2.37 -3.49 4.82
CA ILE A 123 -3.07 -4.64 4.22
C ILE A 123 -3.62 -5.55 5.32
N GLU A 124 -2.84 -5.83 6.35
CA GLU A 124 -3.24 -6.65 7.49
C GLU A 124 -4.47 -6.07 8.17
N LYS A 125 -4.45 -4.79 8.55
CA LYS A 125 -5.61 -4.14 9.17
C LYS A 125 -6.87 -4.18 8.32
N PHE A 126 -6.72 -4.07 6.99
CA PHE A 126 -7.85 -4.18 6.09
C PHE A 126 -8.42 -5.60 6.10
N LEU A 127 -7.56 -6.62 5.95
CA LEU A 127 -7.98 -8.01 5.91
C LEU A 127 -8.48 -8.51 7.27
N GLU A 128 -7.92 -8.05 8.40
CA GLU A 128 -8.42 -8.34 9.75
C GLU A 128 -9.86 -7.82 9.91
N LYS A 129 -10.11 -6.58 9.48
CA LYS A 129 -11.45 -5.99 9.53
C LYS A 129 -12.44 -6.79 8.70
N GLU A 130 -12.09 -7.13 7.47
CA GLU A 130 -12.97 -7.91 6.60
C GLU A 130 -13.14 -9.35 7.09
N SER A 131 -12.10 -9.94 7.70
CA SER A 131 -12.17 -11.27 8.33
C SER A 131 -13.13 -11.27 9.52
N ALA A 132 -13.14 -10.21 10.33
CA ALA A 132 -14.07 -10.07 11.44
C ALA A 132 -15.53 -9.93 10.97
N ILE A 133 -15.76 -9.22 9.86
CA ILE A 133 -17.09 -9.12 9.23
C ILE A 133 -17.50 -10.48 8.65
N TYR A 134 -16.59 -11.18 7.97
CA TYR A 134 -16.84 -12.48 7.37
C TYR A 134 -17.22 -13.54 8.41
N ALA A 135 -16.59 -13.53 9.58
CA ALA A 135 -16.88 -14.46 10.67
C ALA A 135 -18.27 -14.26 11.32
N GLN A 136 -18.96 -13.16 11.01
CA GLN A 136 -20.31 -12.86 11.50
C GLN A 136 -21.41 -13.25 10.50
N ILE A 137 -21.04 -13.74 9.32
CA ILE A 137 -21.94 -14.23 8.27
C ILE A 137 -22.09 -15.75 8.44
#